data_AF-A0A7V0LYD1-F1
#
_entry.id   AF-A0A7V0LYD1-F1
#
_cell.length_a   1.000
_cell.length_b   1.000
_cell.length_c   1.000
_cell.angle_alpha   90.00
_cell.angle_beta   90.00
_cell.angle_gamma   90.00
#
_symmetry.space_group_name_H-M   'P 1'
#
loop_
_entity.id
_entity.type
_entity.pdbx_description
1 polymer ?
#
loop_
_entity_poly.entity_id
_entity_poly.type
_entity_poly.pdbx_seq_one_letter_code
_entity_poly.pdbx_strand_id
1 'polypeptide(L)'
;MISKTIILAIIFGSLAGALTTYIVLNSKSSNDIIKDFYLTENVVRVSPHHIRKAMDKGDDNFILVDLRSQEEYENEHIVGAISIPAYKDPNTSAYSDVERIVKAFSELPKDKEIIVYCYSGPCMTGRKIGKMLSENDIYVKHLGIGWNEWRYFWNLWNHDAEIQTIVDDYVVSGKEPGVPTVKENSDACPIEGGFGC
;
A
#
# COMPACT_ATOMS: atom_id res chain seq x y z
N MET A 1 54.61 -6.26 -4.41
CA MET A 1 54.60 -4.92 -5.04
C MET A 1 53.49 -4.90 -6.07
N ILE A 2 52.42 -4.12 -5.85
CA ILE A 2 51.39 -3.93 -6.87
C ILE A 2 52.02 -3.14 -8.02
N SER A 3 51.90 -3.65 -9.26
CA SER A 3 52.44 -3.00 -10.46
C SER A 3 51.83 -1.60 -10.65
N LYS A 4 52.64 -0.61 -11.07
CA LYS A 4 52.16 0.75 -11.40
C LYS A 4 50.98 0.72 -12.38
N THR A 5 50.95 -0.27 -13.27
CA THR A 5 49.86 -0.49 -14.23
C THR A 5 48.53 -0.81 -13.55
N ILE A 6 48.56 -1.59 -12.46
CA ILE A 6 47.36 -1.94 -11.69
C ILE A 6 46.82 -0.70 -10.96
N ILE A 7 47.70 0.13 -10.40
CA ILE A 7 47.31 1.39 -9.74
C ILE A 7 46.67 2.36 -10.75
N LEU A 8 47.27 2.52 -11.92
CA LEU A 8 46.71 3.33 -13.01
C LEU A 8 45.35 2.82 -13.49
N ALA A 9 45.20 1.51 -13.65
CA ALA A 9 43.92 0.90 -14.05
C ALA A 9 42.81 1.14 -13.02
N ILE A 10 43.11 1.06 -11.72
CA ILE A 10 42.14 1.35 -10.64
C ILE A 10 41.73 2.83 -10.65
N ILE A 11 42.68 3.75 -10.86
CA ILE A 11 42.39 5.19 -10.92
C ILE A 11 41.52 5.52 -12.13
N PHE A 12 41.86 5.00 -13.31
CA PHE A 12 41.05 5.22 -14.51
C PHE A 12 39.68 4.58 -14.40
N GLY A 13 39.58 3.36 -13.86
CA GLY A 13 38.32 2.67 -13.64
C GLY A 13 37.40 3.42 -12.67
N SER A 14 37.95 3.94 -11.56
CA SER A 14 37.18 4.71 -10.59
C SER A 14 36.76 6.09 -11.12
N LEU A 15 37.62 6.79 -11.87
CA LEU A 15 37.26 8.04 -12.55
C LEU A 15 36.19 7.84 -13.63
N ALA A 16 36.33 6.80 -14.46
CA ALA A 16 35.35 6.47 -15.48
C ALA A 16 33.99 6.11 -14.86
N GLY A 17 34.00 5.27 -13.81
CA GLY A 17 32.80 4.92 -13.06
C GLY A 17 32.12 6.15 -12.45
N ALA A 18 32.88 7.02 -11.78
CA ALA A 18 32.35 8.26 -11.20
C ALA A 18 31.75 9.20 -12.26
N LEU A 19 32.41 9.34 -13.42
CA LEU A 19 31.91 10.15 -14.53
C LEU A 19 30.63 9.56 -15.12
N THR A 20 30.58 8.24 -15.35
CA THR A 20 29.37 7.57 -15.85
C THR A 20 28.21 7.71 -14.86
N THR A 21 28.44 7.50 -13.56
CA THR A 21 27.41 7.70 -12.52
C THR A 21 26.95 9.16 -12.48
N TYR A 22 27.87 10.13 -12.55
CA TYR A 22 27.53 11.55 -12.59
C TYR A 22 26.64 11.88 -13.80
N ILE A 23 26.97 11.36 -14.98
CA ILE A 23 26.16 11.57 -16.18
C ILE A 23 24.78 10.93 -15.98
N VAL A 24 24.70 9.65 -15.61
CA VAL A 24 23.42 8.94 -15.43
C VAL A 24 22.51 9.60 -14.39
N LEU A 25 23.07 10.06 -13.26
CA LEU A 25 22.29 10.74 -12.22
C LEU A 25 21.80 12.12 -12.64
N ASN A 26 22.55 12.84 -13.48
CA ASN A 26 22.24 14.20 -13.89
C ASN A 26 21.63 14.33 -15.31
N SER A 27 21.51 13.23 -16.05
CA SER A 27 21.02 13.21 -17.43
C SER A 27 19.67 12.53 -17.60
N LYS A 28 18.91 12.29 -16.51
CA LYS A 28 17.55 11.73 -16.64
C LYS A 28 16.70 12.65 -17.49
N SER A 29 16.14 12.10 -18.57
CA SER A 29 15.19 12.83 -19.40
C SER A 29 13.84 12.99 -18.68
N SER A 30 12.99 13.89 -19.16
CA SER A 30 11.62 14.00 -18.67
C SER A 30 10.86 12.67 -18.76
N ASN A 31 11.12 11.88 -19.80
CA ASN A 31 10.50 10.57 -19.98
C ASN A 31 10.96 9.56 -18.92
N ASP A 32 12.23 9.61 -18.51
CA ASP A 32 12.75 8.74 -17.46
C ASP A 32 12.11 9.09 -16.10
N ILE A 33 11.95 10.38 -15.81
CA ILE A 33 11.29 10.84 -14.58
C ILE A 33 9.82 10.41 -14.55
N ILE A 34 9.11 10.56 -15.67
CA ILE A 34 7.71 10.12 -15.80
C ILE A 34 7.61 8.60 -15.60
N LYS A 35 8.53 7.82 -16.21
CA LYS A 35 8.58 6.36 -16.04
C LYS A 35 8.82 5.99 -14.57
N ASP A 36 9.80 6.61 -13.92
CA ASP A 36 10.11 6.35 -12.50
C ASP A 36 8.93 6.71 -11.58
N PHE A 37 8.22 7.80 -11.88
CA PHE A 37 6.99 8.17 -11.17
C PHE A 37 5.94 7.05 -11.27
N TYR A 38 5.61 6.59 -12.48
CA TYR A 38 4.60 5.54 -12.63
C TYR A 38 5.03 4.20 -12.03
N LEU A 39 6.30 3.82 -12.13
CA LEU A 39 6.81 2.61 -11.47
C LEU A 39 6.68 2.71 -9.94
N THR A 40 7.01 3.86 -9.37
CA THR A 40 6.94 4.10 -7.92
C THR A 40 5.49 4.13 -7.44
N GLU A 41 4.63 4.91 -8.10
CA GLU A 41 3.20 4.98 -7.78
C GLU A 41 2.56 3.60 -7.90
N ASN A 42 2.92 2.82 -8.93
CA ASN A 42 2.30 1.53 -9.18
C ASN A 42 2.74 0.43 -8.20
N VAL A 43 3.95 0.48 -7.67
CA VAL A 43 4.35 -0.49 -6.64
C VAL A 43 3.65 -0.22 -5.30
N VAL A 44 3.33 1.06 -5.03
CA VAL A 44 2.88 1.49 -3.70
C VAL A 44 1.36 1.60 -3.57
N ARG A 45 0.61 1.77 -4.67
CA ARG A 45 -0.84 2.00 -4.63
C ARG A 45 -1.64 0.78 -5.08
N VAL A 46 -2.79 0.57 -4.44
CA VAL A 46 -3.75 -0.48 -4.79
C VAL A 46 -5.14 0.11 -5.05
N SER A 47 -5.78 -0.34 -6.13
CA SER A 47 -7.15 0.04 -6.49
C SER A 47 -8.17 -0.53 -5.48
N PRO A 48 -9.12 0.26 -4.96
CA PRO A 48 -10.23 -0.26 -4.18
C PRO A 48 -11.13 -1.24 -4.94
N HIS A 49 -11.28 -1.06 -6.26
CA HIS A 49 -12.04 -1.98 -7.10
C HIS A 49 -11.38 -3.37 -7.14
N HIS A 50 -10.08 -3.41 -7.38
CA HIS A 50 -9.27 -4.62 -7.31
C HIS A 50 -9.47 -5.36 -5.99
N ILE A 51 -9.45 -4.64 -4.86
CA ILE A 51 -9.62 -5.23 -3.52
C ILE A 51 -11.02 -5.81 -3.33
N ARG A 52 -12.07 -5.11 -3.74
CA ARG A 52 -13.44 -5.66 -3.73
C ARG A 52 -13.53 -6.93 -4.57
N LYS A 53 -12.99 -6.92 -5.79
CA LYS A 53 -12.99 -8.09 -6.68
C LYS A 53 -12.16 -9.25 -6.13
N ALA A 54 -11.09 -8.97 -5.40
CA ALA A 54 -10.30 -9.97 -4.70
C ALA A 54 -11.12 -10.62 -3.57
N MET A 55 -11.82 -9.81 -2.76
CA MET A 55 -12.77 -10.28 -1.74
C MET A 55 -13.88 -11.16 -2.32
N ASP A 56 -14.50 -10.73 -3.43
CA ASP A 56 -15.58 -11.47 -4.10
C ASP A 56 -15.15 -12.88 -4.53
N LYS A 57 -13.86 -13.13 -4.73
CA LYS A 57 -13.31 -14.45 -5.10
C LYS A 57 -12.77 -15.25 -3.92
N GLY A 58 -12.70 -14.64 -2.74
CA GLY A 58 -11.99 -15.22 -1.60
C GLY A 58 -10.49 -15.28 -1.80
N ASP A 59 -9.91 -14.33 -2.54
CA ASP A 59 -8.46 -14.17 -2.61
C ASP A 59 -7.93 -13.77 -1.23
N ASP A 60 -6.97 -14.53 -0.72
CA ASP A 60 -6.37 -14.34 0.59
C ASP A 60 -4.89 -13.91 0.50
N ASN A 61 -4.39 -13.52 -0.67
CA ASN A 61 -3.00 -13.11 -0.88
C ASN A 61 -2.67 -11.71 -0.32
N PHE A 62 -3.62 -11.03 0.31
CA PHE A 62 -3.43 -9.71 0.89
C PHE A 62 -3.99 -9.62 2.32
N ILE A 63 -3.53 -8.61 3.05
CA ILE A 63 -4.01 -8.22 4.37
C ILE A 63 -4.37 -6.74 4.31
N LEU A 64 -5.62 -6.41 4.60
CA LEU A 64 -6.03 -5.02 4.80
C LEU A 64 -5.80 -4.60 6.25
N VAL A 65 -5.26 -3.40 6.43
CA VAL A 65 -4.99 -2.82 7.75
C VAL A 65 -5.64 -1.46 7.87
N ASP A 66 -6.55 -1.33 8.84
CA ASP A 66 -7.14 -0.07 9.26
C ASP A 66 -6.17 0.68 10.19
N LEU A 67 -5.75 1.88 9.78
CA LEU A 67 -4.89 2.75 10.58
C LEU A 67 -5.66 3.78 11.43
N ARG A 68 -6.99 3.82 11.35
CA ARG A 68 -7.81 4.73 12.17
C ARG A 68 -7.73 4.34 13.66
N SER A 69 -8.41 5.09 14.52
CA SER A 69 -8.47 4.71 15.93
C SER A 69 -9.21 3.37 16.11
N GLN A 70 -8.91 2.66 17.20
CA GLN A 70 -9.59 1.41 17.53
C GLN A 70 -11.10 1.61 17.68
N GLU A 71 -11.53 2.75 18.24
CA GLU A 71 -12.94 3.11 18.36
C GLU A 71 -13.64 3.19 16.99
N GLU A 72 -13.00 3.84 16.00
CA GLU A 72 -13.58 3.99 14.68
C GLU A 72 -13.62 2.68 13.90
N TYR A 73 -12.61 1.84 14.07
CA TYR A 73 -12.61 0.47 13.56
C TYR A 73 -13.78 -0.34 14.16
N GLU A 74 -13.93 -0.31 15.49
CA GLU A 74 -15.00 -1.05 16.17
C GLU A 74 -16.40 -0.56 15.80
N ASN A 75 -16.54 0.73 15.51
CA ASN A 75 -17.80 1.28 15.01
C ASN A 75 -18.16 0.67 13.65
N GLU A 76 -17.25 0.72 12.68
CA GLU A 76 -17.41 0.10 11.36
C GLU A 76 -16.08 0.14 10.59
N HIS A 77 -15.73 -0.93 9.89
CA HIS A 77 -14.51 -1.05 9.10
C HIS A 77 -14.72 -1.91 7.84
N ILE A 78 -13.71 -1.95 6.97
CA ILE A 78 -13.75 -2.77 5.75
C ILE A 78 -13.70 -4.25 6.14
N VAL A 79 -14.60 -5.08 5.61
CA VAL A 79 -14.60 -6.52 5.90
C VAL A 79 -13.25 -7.17 5.56
N GLY A 80 -12.77 -8.05 6.43
CA GLY A 80 -11.45 -8.69 6.36
C GLY A 80 -10.29 -7.82 6.83
N ALA A 81 -10.50 -6.53 7.14
CA ALA A 81 -9.43 -5.66 7.64
C ALA A 81 -9.12 -5.91 9.12
N ILE A 82 -7.84 -5.94 9.47
CA ILE A 82 -7.38 -5.93 10.86
C ILE A 82 -7.11 -4.49 11.32
N SER A 83 -7.19 -4.25 12.63
CA SER A 83 -6.87 -2.95 13.23
C SER A 83 -5.40 -2.88 13.66
N ILE A 84 -4.64 -1.92 13.14
CA ILE A 84 -3.35 -1.49 13.72
C ILE A 84 -3.39 0.03 13.83
N PRO A 85 -3.91 0.58 14.94
CA PRO A 85 -4.21 2.00 15.03
C PRO A 85 -2.96 2.87 14.90
N ALA A 86 -3.02 3.89 14.06
CA ALA A 86 -2.07 5.01 14.04
C ALA A 86 -2.60 6.24 14.79
N TYR A 87 -3.72 6.07 15.50
CA TYR A 87 -4.41 7.06 16.32
C TYR A 87 -4.77 6.45 17.68
N LYS A 88 -4.61 7.23 18.75
CA LYS A 88 -5.03 6.84 20.12
C LYS A 88 -6.53 6.96 20.28
N ASP A 89 -7.09 7.99 19.64
CA ASP A 89 -8.50 8.34 19.54
C ASP A 89 -8.71 9.08 18.20
N PRO A 90 -9.95 9.34 17.75
CA PRO A 90 -10.22 9.96 16.45
C PRO A 90 -9.49 11.30 16.19
N ASN A 91 -9.06 12.01 17.24
CA ASN A 91 -8.46 13.33 17.15
C ASN A 91 -6.97 13.36 17.53
N THR A 92 -6.42 12.26 18.06
CA THR A 92 -5.03 12.20 18.54
C THR A 92 -4.22 11.12 17.84
N SER A 93 -3.19 11.52 17.10
CA SER A 93 -2.28 10.56 16.45
C SER A 93 -1.43 9.77 17.44
N ALA A 94 -1.11 8.53 17.09
CA ALA A 94 -0.19 7.64 17.80
C ALA A 94 1.16 7.49 17.06
N TYR A 95 1.57 8.47 16.24
CA TYR A 95 2.81 8.38 15.43
C TYR A 95 4.09 8.26 16.25
N SER A 96 4.06 8.69 17.53
CA SER A 96 5.17 8.53 18.47
C SER A 96 5.37 7.07 18.91
N ASP A 97 4.35 6.23 18.77
CA ASP A 97 4.34 4.87 19.31
C ASP A 97 4.96 3.89 18.30
N VAL A 98 6.14 4.26 17.79
CA VAL A 98 6.84 3.58 16.67
C VAL A 98 7.05 2.10 16.97
N GLU A 99 7.54 1.78 18.16
CA GLU A 99 7.86 0.40 18.54
C GLU A 99 6.62 -0.52 18.54
N ARG A 100 5.47 0.00 19.02
CA ARG A 100 4.20 -0.73 18.99
C ARG A 100 3.75 -0.99 17.54
N ILE A 101 3.79 0.04 16.70
CA ILE A 101 3.34 -0.05 15.31
C ILE A 101 4.24 -1.01 14.53
N VAL A 102 5.56 -0.80 14.58
CA VAL A 102 6.54 -1.65 13.89
C VAL A 102 6.43 -3.10 14.34
N LYS A 103 6.28 -3.37 15.65
CA LYS A 103 6.07 -4.73 16.17
C LYS A 103 4.78 -5.36 15.63
N ALA A 104 3.66 -4.64 15.63
CA ALA A 104 2.40 -5.18 15.13
C ALA A 104 2.49 -5.56 13.64
N PHE A 105 3.13 -4.72 12.82
CA PHE A 105 3.35 -5.01 11.41
C PHE A 105 4.41 -6.10 11.17
N SER A 106 5.41 -6.22 12.04
CA SER A 106 6.45 -7.25 11.91
C SER A 106 5.91 -8.66 12.13
N GLU A 107 4.85 -8.80 12.94
CA GLU A 107 4.16 -10.05 13.24
C GLU A 107 3.19 -10.51 12.13
N LEU A 108 2.88 -9.66 11.14
CA LEU A 108 2.02 -10.03 10.02
C LEU A 108 2.70 -11.02 9.06
N PRO A 109 1.93 -11.95 8.45
CA PRO A 109 2.39 -12.85 7.40
C PRO A 109 3.18 -12.11 6.30
N LYS A 110 4.38 -12.61 5.97
CA LYS A 110 5.31 -11.98 5.01
C LYS A 110 5.10 -12.40 3.56
N ASP A 111 4.34 -13.47 3.36
CA ASP A 111 3.94 -14.02 2.08
C ASP A 111 2.70 -13.30 1.50
N LYS A 112 2.06 -12.41 2.27
CA LYS A 112 0.88 -11.65 1.86
C LYS A 112 1.21 -10.18 1.62
N GLU A 113 0.51 -9.57 0.66
CA GLU A 113 0.60 -8.13 0.44
C GLU A 113 -0.08 -7.36 1.58
N ILE A 114 0.65 -6.52 2.30
CA ILE A 114 0.07 -5.68 3.36
C ILE A 114 -0.40 -4.36 2.77
N ILE A 115 -1.70 -4.05 2.90
CA ILE A 115 -2.34 -2.88 2.31
C ILE A 115 -2.98 -2.06 3.42
N VAL A 116 -2.53 -0.83 3.61
CA VAL A 116 -3.05 0.06 4.65
C VAL A 116 -4.09 1.04 4.09
N TYR A 117 -5.08 1.40 4.91
CA TYR A 117 -5.98 2.52 4.64
C TYR A 117 -6.16 3.42 5.88
N CYS A 118 -6.70 4.62 5.66
CA CYS A 118 -6.96 5.65 6.68
C CYS A 118 -8.37 6.22 6.44
N TYR A 119 -8.66 7.43 6.91
CA TYR A 119 -9.94 8.13 6.73
C TYR A 119 -10.35 8.39 5.29
N SER A 120 -9.44 8.82 4.43
CA SER A 120 -9.78 9.27 3.08
C SER A 120 -8.60 9.15 2.11
N GLY A 121 -8.86 9.30 0.81
CA GLY A 121 -7.81 9.33 -0.22
C GLY A 121 -6.71 10.38 0.03
N PRO A 122 -7.06 11.62 0.47
CA PRO A 122 -6.08 12.63 0.87
C PRO A 122 -5.39 12.38 2.23
N CYS A 123 -5.81 11.38 3.01
CA CYS A 123 -5.17 11.10 4.29
C CYS A 123 -3.68 10.72 4.10
N MET A 124 -2.80 11.40 4.84
CA MET A 124 -1.36 11.16 4.79
C MET A 124 -0.87 10.08 5.76
N THR A 125 -1.73 9.55 6.61
CA THR A 125 -1.35 8.57 7.64
C THR A 125 -0.77 7.29 7.04
N GLY A 126 -1.40 6.72 6.02
CA GLY A 126 -0.86 5.55 5.32
C GLY A 126 0.54 5.79 4.78
N ARG A 127 0.81 6.99 4.23
CA ARG A 127 2.14 7.38 3.73
C ARG A 127 3.17 7.58 4.86
N LYS A 128 2.75 8.18 5.98
CA LYS A 128 3.59 8.34 7.18
C LYS A 128 3.97 7.00 7.80
N ILE A 129 3.01 6.10 7.95
CA ILE A 129 3.23 4.75 8.46
C ILE A 129 4.08 3.94 7.48
N GLY A 130 3.80 3.99 6.17
CA GLY A 130 4.64 3.34 5.16
C GLY A 130 6.09 3.79 5.21
N LYS A 131 6.35 5.10 5.36
CA LYS A 131 7.71 5.62 5.59
C LYS A 131 8.33 5.06 6.86
N MET A 132 7.63 5.13 7.99
CA MET A 132 8.09 4.61 9.28
C MET A 132 8.46 3.12 9.21
N LEU A 133 7.61 2.32 8.58
CA LEU A 133 7.82 0.89 8.40
C LEU A 133 9.01 0.61 7.47
N SER A 134 9.18 1.38 6.40
CA SER A 134 10.29 1.21 5.46
C SER A 134 11.66 1.47 6.08
N GLU A 135 11.73 2.32 7.11
CA GLU A 135 12.94 2.56 7.91
C GLU A 135 13.30 1.36 8.83
N ASN A 136 12.39 0.39 8.93
CA ASN A 136 12.52 -0.85 9.70
C ASN A 136 12.37 -2.10 8.82
N ASP A 137 12.65 -1.99 7.52
CA ASP A 137 12.60 -3.08 6.53
C ASP A 137 11.22 -3.78 6.43
N ILE A 138 10.14 -3.05 6.72
CA ILE A 138 8.77 -3.49 6.52
C ILE A 138 8.14 -2.64 5.42
N TYR A 139 7.57 -3.29 4.42
CA TYR A 139 6.99 -2.63 3.26
C TYR A 139 5.49 -2.89 3.20
N VAL A 140 4.73 -1.83 2.95
CA VAL A 140 3.27 -1.87 2.82
C VAL A 140 2.86 -1.08 1.59
N LYS A 141 1.73 -1.44 1.01
CA LYS A 141 1.03 -0.65 -0.01
C LYS A 141 -0.07 0.17 0.63
N HIS A 142 -0.59 1.16 -0.09
CA HIS A 142 -1.76 1.93 0.34
C HIS A 142 -2.95 1.67 -0.56
N LEU A 143 -4.12 1.50 0.06
CA LEU A 143 -5.37 1.57 -0.65
C LEU A 143 -5.52 2.98 -1.25
N GLY A 144 -5.93 3.07 -2.51
CA GLY A 144 -6.01 4.33 -3.24
C GLY A 144 -7.04 5.33 -2.70
N ILE A 145 -7.89 4.87 -1.77
CA ILE A 145 -8.92 5.61 -1.04
C ILE A 145 -8.85 5.28 0.46
N GLY A 146 -9.63 5.97 1.28
CA GLY A 146 -9.82 5.63 2.69
C GLY A 146 -11.22 5.13 3.00
N TRP A 147 -11.48 5.03 4.30
CA TRP A 147 -12.75 4.62 4.88
C TRP A 147 -13.94 5.42 4.35
N ASN A 148 -13.81 6.75 4.25
CA ASN A 148 -14.92 7.62 3.86
C ASN A 148 -15.40 7.32 2.45
N GLU A 149 -14.48 7.15 1.49
CA GLU A 149 -14.86 6.80 0.13
C GLU A 149 -15.29 5.33 0.01
N TRP A 150 -14.72 4.43 0.81
CA TRP A 150 -15.20 3.05 0.85
C TRP A 150 -16.67 2.99 1.29
N ARG A 151 -17.00 3.66 2.40
CA ARG A 151 -18.29 3.55 3.09
C ARG A 151 -19.40 4.42 2.51
N TYR A 152 -19.09 5.69 2.24
CA TYR A 152 -20.11 6.71 1.93
C TYR A 152 -20.11 7.16 0.47
N PHE A 153 -19.00 6.94 -0.24
CA PHE A 153 -18.85 7.31 -1.65
C PHE A 153 -18.44 6.12 -2.49
N TRP A 154 -19.08 4.98 -2.27
CA TRP A 154 -18.74 3.70 -2.90
C TRP A 154 -18.81 3.75 -4.43
N ASN A 155 -19.61 4.67 -4.99
CA ASN A 155 -19.71 4.94 -6.42
C ASN A 155 -18.45 5.60 -7.02
N LEU A 156 -17.50 6.10 -6.20
CA LEU A 156 -16.25 6.69 -6.71
C LEU A 156 -15.25 5.63 -7.20
N TRP A 157 -15.44 4.37 -6.83
CA TRP A 157 -14.53 3.27 -7.17
C TRP A 157 -15.25 2.07 -7.78
N ASN A 158 -16.52 2.23 -8.17
CA ASN A 158 -17.27 1.26 -8.94
C ASN A 158 -17.75 1.94 -10.23
N HIS A 159 -17.68 1.22 -11.36
CA HIS A 159 -18.18 1.73 -12.63
C HIS A 159 -19.69 1.53 -12.75
N ASP A 160 -20.41 2.52 -13.30
CA ASP A 160 -21.88 2.47 -13.48
C ASP A 160 -22.37 1.28 -14.33
N ALA A 161 -21.50 0.70 -15.14
CA ALA A 161 -21.79 -0.47 -15.97
C ALA A 161 -21.70 -1.80 -15.20
N GLU A 162 -21.23 -1.81 -13.95
CA GLU A 162 -21.14 -3.01 -13.13
C GLU A 162 -22.43 -3.33 -12.39
N ILE A 163 -22.60 -4.60 -12.04
CA ILE A 163 -23.68 -5.07 -11.16
C ILE A 163 -23.70 -4.20 -9.90
N GLN A 164 -24.89 -3.75 -9.50
CA GLN A 164 -25.08 -2.87 -8.35
C GLN A 164 -24.39 -3.45 -7.11
N THR A 165 -23.31 -2.78 -6.69
CA THR A 165 -22.53 -3.16 -5.52
C THR A 165 -23.26 -2.67 -4.27
N ILE A 166 -23.56 -3.57 -3.34
CA ILE A 166 -24.12 -3.23 -2.03
C ILE A 166 -22.94 -3.03 -1.09
N VAL A 167 -22.65 -1.78 -0.71
CA VAL A 167 -21.51 -1.46 0.16
C VAL A 167 -21.55 -2.20 1.49
N ASP A 168 -22.76 -2.49 2.00
CA ASP A 168 -22.95 -3.18 3.27
C ASP A 168 -22.44 -4.64 3.24
N ASP A 169 -22.24 -5.24 2.06
CA ASP A 169 -21.57 -6.55 1.91
C ASP A 169 -20.07 -6.49 2.26
N TYR A 170 -19.49 -5.29 2.27
CA TYR A 170 -18.05 -5.05 2.36
C TYR A 170 -17.64 -4.26 3.60
N VAL A 171 -18.54 -4.14 4.57
CA VAL A 171 -18.29 -3.45 5.84
C VAL A 171 -18.78 -4.30 7.00
N VAL A 172 -18.16 -4.14 8.16
CA VAL A 172 -18.52 -4.87 9.37
C VAL A 172 -18.24 -4.00 10.59
N SER A 173 -18.98 -4.22 11.67
CA SER A 173 -18.79 -3.57 12.96
C SER A 173 -18.27 -4.56 14.00
N GLY A 174 -17.59 -4.05 15.02
CA GLY A 174 -17.04 -4.82 16.12
C GLY A 174 -15.54 -5.02 16.03
N LYS A 175 -15.03 -5.91 16.89
CA LYS A 175 -13.57 -6.10 17.08
C LYS A 175 -12.94 -7.05 16.09
N GLU A 176 -13.75 -7.88 15.46
CA GLU A 176 -13.29 -8.93 14.57
C GLU A 176 -13.29 -8.42 13.12
N PRO A 177 -12.30 -8.81 12.30
CA PRO A 177 -12.20 -8.39 10.90
C PRO A 177 -13.43 -8.72 10.04
N GLY A 178 -14.21 -9.73 10.43
CA GLY A 178 -15.25 -10.30 9.56
C GLY A 178 -14.66 -11.13 8.42
N VAL A 179 -15.53 -11.76 7.64
CA VAL A 179 -15.16 -12.61 6.50
C VAL A 179 -15.94 -12.13 5.27
N PRO A 180 -15.26 -11.76 4.17
CA PRO A 180 -15.95 -11.37 2.94
C PRO A 180 -16.77 -12.52 2.38
N THR A 181 -17.96 -12.22 1.84
CA THR A 181 -18.79 -13.22 1.18
C THR A 181 -18.30 -13.44 -0.25
N VAL A 182 -17.89 -14.68 -0.57
CA VAL A 182 -17.49 -15.07 -1.92
C VAL A 182 -18.72 -15.09 -2.83
N LYS A 183 -18.62 -14.44 -4.00
CA LYS A 183 -19.72 -14.33 -4.98
C LYS A 183 -19.46 -15.27 -6.17
N GLU A 184 -20.30 -16.29 -6.31
CA GLU A 184 -20.29 -17.18 -7.48
C GLU A 184 -20.60 -16.33 -8.73
N ASN A 185 -19.68 -16.29 -9.71
CA ASN A 185 -19.69 -15.48 -10.94
C ASN A 185 -19.05 -14.08 -10.89
N SER A 186 -18.16 -13.78 -9.92
CA SER A 186 -17.31 -12.59 -10.03
C SER A 186 -16.22 -12.81 -11.08
N ASP A 187 -16.43 -12.32 -12.30
CA ASP A 187 -15.40 -12.30 -13.33
C ASP A 187 -14.17 -11.55 -12.82
N ALA A 188 -13.04 -12.25 -12.78
CA ALA A 188 -11.77 -11.67 -12.43
C ALA A 188 -11.38 -10.60 -13.44
N CYS A 189 -10.84 -9.48 -12.95
CA CYS A 189 -9.98 -8.71 -13.82
C CYS A 189 -8.84 -9.63 -14.30
N PRO A 190 -8.66 -9.83 -15.62
CA PRO A 190 -7.61 -10.71 -16.15
C PRO A 190 -6.22 -10.08 -16.03
N ILE A 191 -6.12 -8.85 -15.51
CA ILE A 191 -4.87 -8.11 -15.38
C ILE A 191 -4.32 -8.36 -13.97
N GLU A 192 -3.20 -9.09 -13.92
CA GLU A 192 -2.40 -9.24 -12.71
C GLU A 192 -1.79 -7.88 -12.28
N GLY A 193 -1.82 -7.60 -10.98
CA GLY A 193 -1.28 -6.37 -10.38
C GLY A 193 -2.37 -5.47 -9.77
N GLY A 194 -2.00 -4.68 -8.76
CA GLY A 194 -2.90 -3.88 -7.91
C GLY A 194 -3.70 -2.76 -8.59
N PHE A 195 -3.68 -2.68 -9.93
CA PHE A 195 -4.53 -1.80 -10.75
C PHE A 195 -5.50 -2.57 -11.65
N GLY A 196 -5.65 -3.88 -11.42
CA GLY A 196 -6.54 -4.72 -12.21
C GLY A 196 -8.01 -4.40 -11.95
N CYS A 197 -8.57 -3.66 -12.91
CA CYS A 197 -9.96 -3.19 -13.05
C CYS A 197 -10.39 -2.19 -11.96
#